data_AF-A0A953DE64-F1
#
_entry.id   AF-A0A953DE64-F1
#
_cell.length_a   1.000
_cell.length_b   1.000
_cell.length_c   1.000
_cell.angle_alpha   90.00
_cell.angle_beta   90.00
_cell.angle_gamma   90.00
#
_symmetry.space_group_name_H-M   'P 1'
#
loop_
_entity.id
_entity.type
_entity.pdbx_description
1 polymer ?
#
loop_
_entity_poly.entity_id
_entity_poly.type
_entity_poly.pdbx_seq_one_letter_code
_entity_poly.pdbx_strand_id
1 'polypeptide(L)' 'MSRVEALPYEDRTVYPVAAFNRGVAQWLGRLPSVWVEGEVTELRRRERWATVYFTLKDPSDGSCVRVTMPRGRFDALRL' A
#
# COMPACT_ATOMS: atom_id res chain seq x y z
N MET A 1 7.85 20.55 -12.98
CA MET A 1 7.73 19.47 -11.97
C MET A 1 8.44 19.96 -10.72
N SER A 2 7.71 20.24 -9.63
CA SER A 2 8.31 20.85 -8.43
C SER A 2 9.28 19.86 -7.79
N ARG A 3 10.54 20.27 -7.72
CA ARG A 3 11.62 19.56 -7.05
C ARG A 3 11.21 19.36 -5.59
N VAL A 4 11.33 18.13 -5.13
CA VAL A 4 11.19 17.79 -3.72
C VAL A 4 12.42 18.35 -3.01
N GLU A 5 12.29 19.55 -2.44
CA GLU A 5 13.38 20.16 -1.68
C GLU A 5 13.25 19.73 -0.21
N ALA A 6 14.32 19.13 0.29
CA ALA A 6 14.45 18.85 1.71
C ALA A 6 14.63 20.16 2.46
N LEU A 7 13.93 20.30 3.57
CA LEU A 7 14.14 21.40 4.50
C LEU A 7 15.25 20.96 5.47
N PRO A 8 16.37 21.69 5.57
CA PRO A 8 17.36 21.41 6.59
C PRO A 8 16.75 21.78 7.94
N TYR A 9 16.60 20.79 8.82
CA TYR A 9 16.23 20.99 10.22
C TYR A 9 17.45 20.59 11.04
N GLU A 10 18.16 21.58 11.57
CA GLU A 10 19.41 21.41 12.33
C GLU A 10 20.44 20.55 11.57
N ASP A 11 20.59 19.29 11.98
CA ASP A 11 21.52 18.26 11.49
C ASP A 11 20.86 17.23 10.55
N ARG A 12 19.56 17.39 10.22
CA ARG A 12 18.78 16.40 9.47
C ARG A 12 18.15 16.96 8.21
N THR A 13 18.15 16.13 7.17
CA THR A 13 17.42 16.38 5.92
C THR A 13 15.98 15.92 6.11
N VAL A 14 15.03 16.85 6.21
CA VAL A 14 13.60 16.55 6.41
C VAL A 14 12.82 16.76 5.13
N TYR A 15 12.09 15.74 4.70
CA TYR A 15 11.22 15.83 3.52
C TYR A 15 9.77 16.11 3.95
N PRO A 16 9.04 17.00 3.28
CA PRO A 16 7.60 17.08 3.44
C PRO A 16 6.94 15.73 3.13
N VAL A 17 5.85 15.39 3.84
CA VAL A 17 5.14 14.11 3.65
C VAL A 17 4.77 13.85 2.18
N ALA A 18 4.29 14.90 1.49
CA ALA A 18 3.95 14.79 0.07
C ALA A 18 5.17 14.49 -0.81
N ALA A 19 6.33 15.01 -0.45
CA ALA A 19 7.60 14.82 -1.13
C ALA A 19 8.12 13.38 -0.94
N PHE A 20 8.12 12.90 0.31
CA PHE A 20 8.47 11.52 0.66
C PHE A 20 7.56 10.51 -0.05
N ASN A 21 6.23 10.69 0.04
CA ASN A 21 5.26 9.78 -0.57
C ASN A 21 5.42 9.71 -2.10
N ARG A 22 5.69 10.83 -2.76
CA ARG A 22 5.98 10.83 -4.22
C ARG A 22 7.26 10.07 -4.55
N GLY A 23 8.32 10.26 -3.77
CA GLY A 23 9.59 9.54 -3.96
C GLY A 23 9.43 8.03 -3.79
N VAL A 24 8.74 7.59 -2.73
CA VAL A 24 8.44 6.18 -2.49
C VAL A 24 7.57 5.61 -3.61
N ALA A 25 6.51 6.30 -4.02
CA ALA A 25 5.64 5.86 -5.11
C ALA A 25 6.40 5.72 -6.44
N GLN A 26 7.28 6.68 -6.77
CA GLN A 26 8.13 6.61 -7.95
C GLN A 26 9.08 5.41 -7.90
N TRP A 27 9.69 5.14 -6.74
CA TRP A 27 10.57 4.01 -6.55
C TRP A 27 9.83 2.68 -6.72
N LEU A 28 8.66 2.54 -6.09
CA LEU A 28 7.78 1.36 -6.19
C LEU A 28 7.29 1.14 -7.62
N GLY A 29 7.00 2.20 -8.38
CA GLY A 29 6.58 2.11 -9.78
C GLY A 29 7.64 1.54 -10.73
N ARG A 30 8.89 1.37 -10.26
CA ARG A 30 9.95 0.67 -11.03
C ARG A 30 9.95 -0.83 -10.83
N LEU A 31 9.22 -1.36 -9.85
CA LEU A 31 9.10 -2.80 -9.65
C LEU A 31 8.25 -3.39 -10.80
N PRO A 32 8.61 -4.57 -11.32
CA PRO A 32 7.71 -5.30 -12.23
C PRO A 32 6.45 -5.75 -11.49
N SER A 33 5.51 -6.34 -12.21
CA SER A 33 4.43 -7.08 -11.54
C SER A 33 5.02 -8.21 -10.70
N VAL A 34 4.65 -8.25 -9.42
CA VAL A 34 5.11 -9.26 -8.45
C VAL A 34 3.92 -10.02 -7.88
N TRP A 35 4.19 -11.23 -7.39
CA TRP A 35 3.24 -12.06 -6.66
C TRP A 35 3.62 -12.05 -5.18
N VAL A 36 2.62 -11.90 -4.32
CA VAL A 36 2.78 -11.87 -2.86
C VAL A 36 1.81 -12.86 -2.26
N GLU A 37 2.31 -13.71 -1.37
CA GLU A 37 1.52 -14.69 -0.61
C GLU A 37 1.34 -14.21 0.84
N GLY A 38 0.23 -14.57 1.44
CA GLY A 38 -0.06 -14.33 2.84
C GLY A 38 -1.50 -14.71 3.19
N GLU A 39 -1.78 -14.84 4.49
CA GLU A 39 -3.11 -15.12 4.98
C GLU A 39 -3.99 -13.86 4.93
N VAL A 40 -5.24 -14.01 4.52
CA VAL A 40 -6.21 -12.91 4.52
C VAL A 40 -6.68 -12.66 5.94
N THR A 41 -6.42 -11.45 6.44
CA THR A 41 -6.83 -10.98 7.76
C THR A 41 -7.53 -9.63 7.65
N GLU A 42 -8.24 -9.22 8.71
CA GLU A 42 -8.87 -7.89 8.82
C GLU A 42 -9.80 -7.53 7.63
N LEU A 43 -10.46 -8.53 7.04
CA LEU A 43 -11.32 -8.35 5.87
C LEU A 43 -12.49 -7.39 6.16
N ARG A 44 -12.52 -6.28 5.43
CA ARG A 44 -13.59 -5.28 5.45
C ARG A 44 -14.26 -5.21 4.08
N ARG A 45 -15.35 -5.95 3.96
CA ARG A 45 -16.26 -5.94 2.80
C ARG A 45 -17.62 -5.40 3.22
N ARG A 46 -18.14 -4.42 2.47
CA ARG A 46 -19.47 -3.84 2.67
C ARG A 46 -20.16 -3.72 1.31
N GLU A 47 -21.44 -4.05 1.25
CA GLU A 47 -22.22 -4.05 0.01
C GLU A 47 -22.22 -2.68 -0.69
N ARG A 48 -22.31 -1.60 0.10
CA ARG A 48 -22.33 -0.21 -0.39
C ARG A 48 -20.95 0.31 -0.83
N TRP A 49 -19.86 -0.43 -0.60
CA TRP A 49 -18.51 0.03 -0.93
C TRP A 49 -18.06 -0.52 -2.28
N ALA A 50 -17.40 0.31 -3.07
CA ALA A 50 -16.80 -0.10 -4.35
C ALA A 50 -15.51 -0.89 -4.16
N THR A 51 -14.87 -0.77 -3.00
CA THR A 51 -13.58 -1.36 -2.68
C THR A 51 -13.68 -2.23 -1.45
N VAL A 52 -13.04 -3.40 -1.51
CA VAL A 52 -12.79 -4.29 -0.37
C VAL A 52 -11.38 -4.04 0.14
N TYR A 53 -11.24 -3.96 1.46
CA TYR A 53 -9.97 -3.77 2.14
C TYR A 53 -9.67 -5.03 2.95
N PHE A 54 -8.43 -5.52 2.89
CA PHE A 54 -7.97 -6.62 3.74
C PHE A 54 -6.46 -6.51 3.92
N THR A 55 -5.91 -7.30 4.83
CA THR A 55 -4.48 -7.37 5.09
C THR A 55 -3.99 -8.77 4.70
N LEU A 56 -2.91 -8.86 3.91
CA LEU A 56 -2.13 -10.09 3.77
C LEU A 56 -1.12 -10.13 4.90
N LYS A 57 -1.18 -11.18 5.72
CA LYS A 57 -0.28 -11.39 6.86
C LYS A 57 0.59 -12.63 6.62
N ASP A 58 1.88 -12.49 6.81
CA ASP A 58 2.81 -13.63 6.86
C ASP A 58 2.65 -14.34 8.22
N PRO A 59 2.28 -15.63 8.26
CA PRO A 59 2.10 -16.35 9.51
C PRO A 59 3.42 -16.64 10.25
N SER A 60 4.57 -16.57 9.58
CA SER A 60 5.88 -16.91 10.17
C SER A 60 6.40 -15.85 11.13
N ASP A 61 6.27 -14.56 10.77
CA ASP A 61 6.80 -13.43 11.55
C ASP A 61 5.77 -12.31 11.79
N GLY A 62 4.60 -12.39 11.19
CA GLY A 62 3.52 -11.42 11.35
C GLY A 62 3.64 -10.18 10.45
N SER A 63 4.56 -10.15 9.50
CA SER A 63 4.66 -9.09 8.48
C SER A 63 3.36 -8.89 7.73
N CYS A 64 3.00 -7.64 7.44
CA CYS A 64 1.68 -7.29 6.92
C CYS A 64 1.75 -6.35 5.70
N VAL A 65 0.86 -6.60 4.73
CA VAL A 65 0.62 -5.68 3.60
C VAL A 65 -0.88 -5.40 3.50
N ARG A 66 -1.26 -4.13 3.51
CA ARG A 66 -2.65 -3.71 3.28
C ARG A 66 -2.98 -3.79 1.80
N VAL A 67 -4.08 -4.45 1.48
CA VAL A 67 -4.57 -4.66 0.13
C VAL A 67 -5.90 -3.93 -0.08
N THR A 68 -6.03 -3.33 -1.27
CA THR A 68 -7.29 -2.80 -1.76
C THR A 68 -7.65 -3.52 -3.04
N MET A 69 -8.90 -3.97 -3.15
CA MET A 69 -9.39 -4.70 -4.33
C MET A 69 -10.77 -4.19 -4.71
N PRO A 70 -11.07 -3.97 -6.01
CA PRO A 70 -12.43 -3.68 -6.45
C PRO A 70 -13.40 -4.77 -5.99
N ARG A 71 -14.55 -4.40 -5.42
CA ARG A 71 -15.53 -5.35 -4.89
C ARG A 71 -15.95 -6.38 -5.93
N GLY A 72 -16.20 -5.96 -7.17
CA GLY A 72 -16.56 -6.89 -8.25
C GLY A 72 -15.51 -7.97 -8.52
N ARG A 73 -14.21 -7.64 -8.41
CA ARG A 73 -13.13 -8.63 -8.56
C ARG A 73 -13.07 -9.58 -7.38
N PHE A 74 -13.26 -9.07 -6.16
CA PHE A 74 -13.33 -9.90 -4.96
C PHE A 74 -14.53 -10.86 -5.00
N ASP A 75 -15.72 -10.34 -5.34
CA ASP A 75 -16.97 -11.12 -5.46
C ASP A 75 -16.84 -12.23 -6.52
N ALA A 76 -16.06 -11.99 -7.59
CA ALA A 76 -15.80 -12.97 -8.64
C ALA A 76 -14.93 -14.16 -8.19
N LEU A 77 -14.19 -14.04 -7.07
CA LEU A 77 -13.39 -15.15 -6.53
C LEU A 77 -14.26 -16.28 -5.95
N ARG A 78 -15.54 -16.01 -5.64
CA ARG A 78 -16.50 -16.97 -5.07
C ARG A 78 -15.96 -17.69 -3.81
N LEU A 79 -15.19 -16.95 -3.00
CA LEU A 79 -14.70 -17.35 -1.68
C LEU A 79 -15.80 -17.23 -0.62
#